data_AF-M1C2P4-F1
#
_entry.id   AF-M1C2P4-F1
#
_cell.length_a   1.000
_cell.length_b   1.000
_cell.length_c   1.000
_cell.angle_alpha   90.00
_cell.angle_beta   90.00
_cell.angle_gamma   90.00
#
_symmetry.space_group_name_H-M   'P 1'
#
loop_
_entity.id
_entity.type
_entity.pdbx_description
1 polymer ?
#
loop_
_entity_poly.entity_id
_entity_poly.type
_entity_poly.pdbx_seq_one_letter_code
_entity_poly.pdbx_strand_id
1 'polypeptide(L)'
;MASCNILCSVKPQIDSFKKSCFSQSWSSRPHGSSYFNNNFQFRRSSFVIVKASDSKTSKKQVEITYNPEEKFNKLADEVDMEAGLSRLTLFSPCKINVFLRITSKRDDGYHDLASLFHVISLGDKIKFSLSPSKSKDRLSTNVAGVPLDESNLIIKALNLYRKKTGTDNYFWIHLDKKVPTGAGLGGGSSNAATTLWAANQFSGCVATEKELQEWSGEIGSDIPFFFSHGAAYCTGRGEVCFYLAFCFQMSYSFQLCMRFCGYPCISLGL
;
A
#
# COMPACT_ATOMS: atom_id res chain seq x y z
N MET A 1 -17.56 14.59 -13.46
CA MET A 1 -18.00 14.16 -12.12
C MET A 1 -18.28 12.67 -12.18
N ALA A 2 -17.49 11.83 -11.51
CA ALA A 2 -17.76 10.41 -11.41
C ALA A 2 -18.72 10.18 -10.23
N SER A 3 -19.88 9.58 -10.47
CA SER A 3 -20.82 9.17 -9.43
C SER A 3 -20.42 7.78 -8.91
N CYS A 4 -20.29 7.66 -7.59
CA CYS A 4 -20.07 6.37 -6.92
C CYS A 4 -21.42 5.91 -6.36
N ASN A 5 -21.99 4.85 -6.94
CA ASN A 5 -23.18 4.20 -6.40
C ASN A 5 -22.72 3.05 -5.49
N ILE A 6 -22.95 3.20 -4.19
CA ILE A 6 -22.71 2.14 -3.20
C ILE A 6 -23.91 1.18 -3.27
N LEU A 7 -23.71 -0.02 -3.82
CA LEU A 7 -24.66 -1.12 -3.71
C LEU A 7 -24.28 -1.98 -2.52
N CYS A 8 -24.94 -1.76 -1.38
CA CYS A 8 -24.83 -2.64 -0.21
C CYS A 8 -25.67 -3.90 -0.43
N SER A 9 -25.04 -5.06 -0.51
CA SER A 9 -25.72 -6.35 -0.34
C SER A 9 -25.33 -6.93 1.01
N VAL A 10 -26.23 -6.82 1.99
CA VAL A 10 -26.05 -7.39 3.32
C VAL A 10 -26.63 -8.80 3.30
N LYS A 11 -25.79 -9.83 3.48
CA LYS A 11 -26.25 -11.17 3.86
C LYS A 11 -26.00 -11.36 5.35
N PRO A 12 -27.04 -11.46 6.20
CA PRO A 12 -26.84 -11.77 7.61
C PRO A 12 -26.49 -13.26 7.75
N GLN A 13 -25.31 -13.56 8.28
CA GLN A 13 -25.09 -14.83 8.98
C GLN A 13 -25.26 -14.55 10.47
N ILE A 14 -26.34 -15.09 11.03
CA ILE A 14 -26.64 -15.09 12.46
C ILE A 14 -25.92 -16.29 13.05
N ASP A 15 -24.85 -16.05 13.81
CA ASP A 15 -24.33 -17.04 14.75
C ASP A 15 -24.69 -16.61 16.17
N SER A 16 -25.62 -17.35 16.77
CA SER A 16 -26.00 -17.20 18.16
C SER A 16 -24.89 -17.73 19.06
N PHE A 17 -24.35 -16.94 19.97
CA PHE A 17 -23.61 -17.48 21.11
C PHE A 17 -24.05 -16.85 22.43
N LYS A 18 -24.23 -17.75 23.40
CA LYS A 18 -24.92 -17.58 24.68
C LYS A 18 -24.14 -16.67 25.64
N LYS A 19 -24.92 -15.92 26.42
CA LYS A 19 -24.49 -15.26 27.67
C LYS A 19 -23.92 -16.29 28.65
N SER A 20 -22.75 -16.00 29.21
CA SER A 20 -22.50 -16.28 30.63
C SER A 20 -21.60 -15.20 31.22
N CYS A 21 -22.12 -14.55 32.25
CA CYS A 21 -21.39 -13.69 33.18
C CYS A 21 -20.71 -14.59 34.22
N PHE A 22 -19.49 -14.27 34.65
CA PHE A 22 -19.13 -14.34 36.07
C PHE A 22 -17.89 -13.47 36.36
N SER A 23 -18.06 -12.64 37.38
CA SER A 23 -17.09 -11.78 38.05
C SER A 23 -16.03 -12.57 38.83
N GLN A 24 -14.80 -12.06 38.94
CA GLN A 24 -14.13 -11.78 40.23
C GLN A 24 -12.74 -11.17 40.04
N SER A 25 -12.28 -10.51 41.09
CA SER A 25 -11.19 -9.56 41.14
C SER A 25 -10.14 -9.98 42.18
N TRP A 26 -8.90 -9.48 42.00
CA TRP A 26 -7.78 -9.28 42.95
C TRP A 26 -6.60 -10.27 43.02
N SER A 27 -5.42 -9.66 42.72
CA SER A 27 -4.08 -9.74 43.33
C SER A 27 -3.35 -11.08 43.52
N SER A 28 -2.16 -11.20 42.90
CA SER A 28 -0.83 -11.29 43.57
C SER A 28 0.27 -11.72 42.57
N ARG A 29 1.40 -11.00 42.52
CA ARG A 29 2.73 -11.45 42.04
C ARG A 29 3.48 -12.08 43.25
N PRO A 30 4.56 -12.91 43.13
CA PRO A 30 5.66 -12.78 42.15
C PRO A 30 6.36 -14.07 41.64
N HIS A 31 7.28 -13.83 40.70
CA HIS A 31 8.43 -14.63 40.25
C HIS A 31 8.29 -16.11 39.86
N GLY A 32 8.41 -16.35 38.55
CA GLY A 32 8.85 -17.60 37.95
C GLY A 32 9.42 -17.32 36.55
N SER A 33 10.72 -17.58 36.37
CA SER A 33 11.40 -17.54 35.08
C SER A 33 10.95 -18.72 34.22
N SER A 34 10.47 -18.47 33.00
CA SER A 34 10.40 -19.49 31.96
C SER A 34 10.58 -18.84 30.60
N TYR A 35 11.73 -19.13 29.99
CA TYR A 35 11.96 -18.93 28.56
C TYR A 35 10.89 -19.70 27.79
N PHE A 36 10.07 -19.00 27.01
CA PHE A 36 9.22 -19.61 25.98
C PHE A 36 9.59 -19.05 24.62
N ASN A 37 10.26 -19.92 23.87
CA ASN A 37 10.57 -19.78 22.46
C ASN A 37 9.30 -20.15 21.67
N ASN A 38 8.70 -19.21 20.95
CA ASN A 38 7.60 -19.52 20.02
C ASN A 38 8.06 -19.24 18.58
N ASN A 39 8.72 -20.25 18.01
CA ASN A 39 8.83 -20.45 16.58
C ASN A 39 7.44 -20.80 16.02
N PHE A 40 6.75 -19.84 15.39
CA PHE A 40 5.65 -20.15 14.49
C PHE A 40 6.19 -20.33 13.07
N GLN A 41 6.54 -21.57 12.73
CA GLN A 41 6.76 -22.00 11.35
C GLN A 41 5.41 -22.13 10.64
N PHE A 42 5.06 -21.17 9.79
CA PHE A 42 4.04 -21.40 8.76
C PHE A 42 4.69 -22.13 7.58
N ARG A 43 4.58 -23.47 7.58
CA ARG A 43 4.81 -24.28 6.38
C ARG A 43 3.72 -23.94 5.35
N ARG A 44 4.08 -23.36 4.21
CA ARG A 44 3.22 -23.35 3.03
C ARG A 44 3.66 -24.47 2.07
N SER A 45 2.76 -25.42 1.92
CA SER A 45 2.79 -26.57 1.04
C SER A 45 2.89 -26.18 -0.43
N SER A 46 3.76 -26.86 -1.18
CA SER A 46 3.73 -26.89 -2.65
C SER A 46 2.43 -27.55 -3.10
N PHE A 47 1.53 -26.81 -3.73
CA PHE A 47 0.29 -27.35 -4.27
C PHE A 47 0.58 -28.04 -5.61
N VAL A 48 0.30 -29.34 -5.69
CA VAL A 48 0.21 -30.11 -6.93
C VAL A 48 -1.28 -30.23 -7.26
N ILE A 49 -1.73 -29.64 -8.38
CA ILE A 49 -3.11 -29.81 -8.86
C ILE A 49 -3.11 -30.94 -9.90
N VAL A 50 -3.77 -32.05 -9.58
CA VAL A 50 -4.03 -33.16 -10.49
C VAL A 50 -5.44 -33.01 -11.06
N LYS A 51 -5.58 -32.95 -12.38
CA LYS A 51 -6.86 -33.17 -13.06
C LYS A 51 -6.80 -34.50 -13.79
N ALA A 52 -7.80 -35.34 -13.59
CA ALA A 52 -7.96 -36.61 -14.28
C ALA A 52 -9.08 -36.51 -15.32
N SER A 53 -8.83 -37.04 -16.51
CA SER A 53 -9.86 -37.48 -17.45
C SER A 53 -9.40 -38.78 -18.09
N ASP A 54 -10.16 -39.85 -17.89
CA ASP A 54 -10.04 -41.15 -18.57
C ASP A 54 -10.69 -41.03 -19.98
N SER A 55 -10.33 -41.77 -21.03
CA SER A 55 -9.86 -43.14 -21.11
C SER A 55 -9.15 -43.42 -22.45
N LYS A 56 -8.28 -44.44 -22.45
CA LYS A 56 -7.67 -45.12 -23.61
C LYS A 56 -6.56 -44.38 -24.38
N THR A 57 -5.38 -44.23 -23.76
CA THR A 57 -4.09 -44.67 -24.35
C THR A 57 -2.94 -44.51 -23.35
N SER A 58 -2.12 -45.55 -23.15
CA SER A 58 -0.92 -45.52 -22.32
C SER A 58 0.18 -44.66 -22.92
N LYS A 59 0.18 -43.35 -22.65
CA LYS A 59 1.38 -42.50 -22.72
C LYS A 59 1.30 -41.42 -21.64
N LYS A 60 2.16 -41.51 -20.61
CA LYS A 60 2.39 -40.39 -19.69
C LYS A 60 3.24 -39.35 -20.43
N GLN A 61 2.62 -38.31 -20.96
CA GLN A 61 3.33 -37.08 -21.32
C GLN A 61 3.48 -36.23 -20.05
N VAL A 62 4.73 -36.00 -19.67
CA VAL A 62 5.11 -35.05 -18.61
C VAL A 62 5.40 -33.73 -19.32
N GLU A 63 4.48 -32.78 -19.27
CA GLU A 63 4.74 -31.42 -19.72
C GLU A 63 5.36 -30.64 -18.55
N ILE A 64 6.68 -30.44 -18.61
CA ILE A 64 7.41 -29.60 -17.66
C ILE A 64 7.22 -28.16 -18.13
N THR A 65 6.23 -27.46 -17.58
CA THR A 65 6.07 -26.03 -17.81
C THR A 65 7.16 -25.28 -17.04
N TYR A 66 8.24 -24.92 -17.74
CA TYR A 66 9.26 -24.02 -17.23
C TYR A 66 8.66 -22.61 -17.15
N ASN A 67 8.40 -22.12 -15.93
CA ASN A 67 8.00 -20.73 -15.71
C ASN A 67 9.23 -19.88 -15.36
N PRO A 68 9.86 -19.19 -16.33
CA PRO A 68 11.07 -18.41 -16.09
C PRO A 68 10.85 -17.25 -15.11
N GLU A 69 9.63 -16.72 -15.01
CA GLU A 69 9.33 -15.54 -14.18
C GLU A 69 9.33 -15.87 -12.69
N GLU A 70 8.78 -17.01 -12.28
CA GLU A 70 8.78 -17.44 -10.87
C GLU A 70 10.19 -17.77 -10.37
N LYS A 71 11.03 -18.36 -11.22
CA LYS A 71 12.42 -18.66 -10.88
C LYS A 71 13.25 -17.38 -10.80
N PHE A 72 13.02 -16.42 -11.70
CA PHE A 72 13.68 -15.11 -11.65
C PHE A 72 13.31 -14.32 -10.39
N ASN A 73 12.04 -14.34 -10.00
CA ASN A 73 11.61 -13.67 -8.78
C ASN A 73 12.20 -14.33 -7.53
N LYS A 74 12.21 -15.66 -7.45
CA LYS A 74 12.85 -16.39 -6.33
C LYS A 74 14.36 -16.13 -6.25
N LEU A 75 15.05 -16.11 -7.39
CA LEU A 75 16.47 -15.81 -7.44
C LEU A 75 16.77 -14.34 -7.07
N ALA A 76 15.90 -13.40 -7.44
CA ALA A 76 16.01 -12.02 -7.01
C ALA A 76 15.83 -11.89 -5.48
N ASP A 77 14.82 -12.56 -4.93
CA ASP A 77 14.54 -12.58 -3.49
C ASP A 77 15.69 -13.25 -2.69
N GLU A 78 16.33 -14.30 -3.23
CA GLU A 78 17.47 -14.98 -2.60
C GLU A 78 18.77 -14.15 -2.68
N VAL A 79 19.00 -13.39 -3.76
CA VAL A 79 20.17 -12.49 -3.90
C VAL A 79 20.04 -11.24 -3.02
N ASP A 80 18.81 -10.77 -2.78
CA ASP A 80 18.52 -9.60 -1.93
C ASP A 80 18.82 -9.85 -0.42
N MET A 81 19.00 -11.11 0.00
CA MET A 81 19.40 -11.46 1.36
C MET A 81 20.91 -11.30 1.64
N GLU A 82 21.74 -11.32 0.60
CA GLU A 82 23.22 -11.30 0.71
C GLU A 82 23.87 -9.99 0.25
N ALA A 83 23.19 -9.18 -0.57
CA ALA A 83 23.63 -7.87 -1.00
C ALA A 83 22.85 -6.77 -0.26
N GLY A 84 23.52 -5.68 0.17
CA GLY A 84 22.81 -4.50 0.69
C GLY A 84 21.69 -4.07 -0.25
N LEU A 85 20.58 -3.52 0.28
CA LEU A 85 19.36 -3.13 -0.45
C LEU A 85 19.68 -2.56 -1.84
N SER A 86 19.67 -3.43 -2.86
CA SER A 86 20.02 -3.07 -4.23
C SER A 86 18.76 -2.74 -5.03
N ARG A 87 17.64 -3.34 -4.63
CA ARG A 87 16.33 -3.20 -5.24
C ARG A 87 15.23 -3.31 -4.19
N LEU A 88 14.15 -2.57 -4.39
CA LEU A 88 12.92 -2.65 -3.59
C LEU A 88 11.72 -2.67 -4.53
N THR A 89 10.76 -3.56 -4.28
CA THR A 89 9.45 -3.54 -4.95
C THR A 89 8.37 -3.31 -3.90
N LEU A 90 7.66 -2.19 -4.00
CA LEU A 90 6.68 -1.76 -3.01
C LEU A 90 5.30 -1.62 -3.63
N PHE A 91 4.28 -1.97 -2.82
CA PHE A 91 2.89 -1.67 -3.14
C PHE A 91 2.54 -0.26 -2.68
N SER A 92 1.86 0.50 -3.53
CA SER A 92 1.44 1.88 -3.29
C SER A 92 -0.09 1.94 -3.30
N PRO A 93 -0.75 1.85 -2.13
CA PRO A 93 -2.20 1.70 -2.04
C PRO A 93 -2.94 2.97 -2.44
N CYS A 94 -4.17 2.86 -2.89
CA CYS A 94 -5.07 3.99 -3.05
C CYS A 94 -5.83 4.29 -1.77
N LYS A 95 -6.56 5.40 -1.79
CA LYS A 95 -7.55 5.74 -0.78
C LYS A 95 -8.90 6.06 -1.41
N ILE A 96 -9.92 6.03 -0.58
CA ILE A 96 -11.23 6.61 -0.84
C ILE A 96 -11.56 7.66 0.22
N ASN A 97 -12.41 8.61 -0.13
CA ASN A 97 -13.05 9.51 0.83
C ASN A 97 -14.39 8.89 1.20
N VAL A 98 -14.50 8.29 2.38
CA VAL A 98 -15.75 7.68 2.88
C VAL A 98 -16.85 8.74 2.98
N PHE A 99 -16.47 9.96 3.37
CA PHE A 99 -17.24 11.17 3.11
C PHE A 99 -16.29 12.33 2.80
N LEU A 100 -16.81 13.39 2.18
CA LEU A 100 -16.08 14.63 1.97
C LEU A 100 -17.04 15.81 2.22
N ARG A 101 -16.66 16.71 3.12
CA ARG A 101 -17.40 17.95 3.39
C ARG A 101 -16.47 19.13 3.20
N ILE A 102 -16.83 20.06 2.32
CA ILE A 102 -16.17 21.36 2.22
C ILE A 102 -16.73 22.27 3.31
N THR A 103 -15.87 22.86 4.13
CA THR A 103 -16.27 23.69 5.29
C THR A 103 -16.19 25.18 5.00
N SER A 104 -15.17 25.62 4.27
CA SER A 104 -14.97 27.03 3.92
C SER A 104 -14.06 27.18 2.70
N LYS A 105 -14.20 28.30 1.98
CA LYS A 105 -13.23 28.73 0.97
C LYS A 105 -12.13 29.53 1.68
N ARG A 106 -10.87 29.33 1.28
CA ARG A 106 -9.69 29.99 1.85
C ARG A 106 -9.17 31.09 0.93
N ASP A 107 -8.39 32.00 1.50
CA ASP A 107 -7.77 33.10 0.75
C ASP A 107 -6.59 32.62 -0.13
N ASP A 108 -6.01 31.47 0.19
CA ASP A 108 -4.93 30.83 -0.58
C ASP A 108 -5.42 30.09 -1.85
N GLY A 109 -6.71 30.22 -2.18
CA GLY A 109 -7.33 29.58 -3.35
C GLY A 109 -7.75 28.13 -3.14
N TYR A 110 -7.49 27.55 -1.96
CA TYR A 110 -7.97 26.22 -1.59
C TYR A 110 -9.30 26.27 -0.83
N HIS A 111 -9.77 25.10 -0.41
CA HIS A 111 -10.91 24.95 0.47
C HIS A 111 -10.49 24.18 1.71
N ASP A 112 -11.01 24.60 2.86
CA ASP A 112 -10.99 23.74 4.04
C ASP A 112 -12.01 22.61 3.83
N LEU A 113 -11.62 21.42 4.23
CA LEU A 113 -12.41 20.21 4.15
C LEU A 113 -12.37 19.45 5.47
N ALA A 114 -13.36 18.59 5.64
CA ALA A 114 -13.38 17.49 6.59
C ALA A 114 -13.69 16.21 5.82
N SER A 115 -12.89 15.17 5.99
CA SER A 115 -13.06 13.91 5.29
C SER A 115 -12.58 12.73 6.13
N LEU A 116 -13.20 11.56 5.96
CA LEU A 116 -12.65 10.30 6.44
C LEU A 116 -11.98 9.60 5.27
N PHE A 117 -10.66 9.49 5.32
CA PHE A 117 -9.89 8.74 4.35
C PHE A 117 -9.72 7.30 4.81
N HIS A 118 -9.79 6.37 3.85
CA HIS A 118 -9.54 4.95 4.09
C HIS A 118 -8.73 4.37 2.93
N VAL A 119 -7.66 3.63 3.22
CA VAL A 119 -6.86 2.93 2.20
C VAL A 119 -7.65 1.75 1.62
N ILE A 120 -7.36 1.36 0.40
CA ILE A 120 -8.03 0.25 -0.28
C ILE A 120 -7.02 -0.71 -0.88
N SER A 121 -7.45 -1.94 -1.18
CA SER A 121 -6.57 -2.95 -1.79
C SER A 121 -6.19 -2.66 -3.25
N LEU A 122 -6.76 -1.61 -3.87
CA LEU A 122 -6.32 -1.11 -5.18
C LEU A 122 -5.05 -0.29 -4.99
N GLY A 123 -4.07 -0.45 -5.87
CA GLY A 123 -2.86 0.35 -5.84
C GLY A 123 -1.93 0.08 -7.01
N ASP A 124 -0.86 0.85 -7.06
CA ASP A 124 0.22 0.69 -8.03
C ASP A 124 1.35 -0.17 -7.42
N LYS A 125 2.25 -0.68 -8.26
CA LYS A 125 3.51 -1.28 -7.82
C LYS A 125 4.67 -0.41 -8.28
N ILE A 126 5.63 -0.16 -7.40
CA ILE A 126 6.80 0.66 -7.71
C ILE A 126 8.06 -0.14 -7.43
N LYS A 127 8.93 -0.21 -8.44
CA LYS A 127 10.24 -0.82 -8.32
C LYS A 127 11.28 0.28 -8.23
N PHE A 128 12.15 0.21 -7.23
CA PHE A 128 13.26 1.12 -7.00
C PHE A 128 14.57 0.34 -7.05
N SER A 129 15.61 0.94 -7.60
CA SER A 129 17.00 0.51 -7.42
C SER A 129 17.88 1.74 -7.38
N LEU A 130 19.04 1.65 -6.73
CA LEU A 130 20.03 2.72 -6.80
C LEU A 130 20.49 2.91 -8.25
N SER A 131 20.60 4.16 -8.66
CA SER A 131 21.15 4.51 -9.96
C SER A 131 22.67 4.43 -9.89
N PRO A 132 23.33 3.79 -10.88
CA PRO A 132 24.78 3.91 -11.04
C PRO A 132 25.23 5.36 -11.30
N SER A 133 24.32 6.23 -11.77
CA SER A 133 24.57 7.65 -12.05
C SER A 133 24.14 8.51 -10.88
N LYS A 134 25.06 9.27 -10.29
CA LYS A 134 24.77 10.21 -9.19
C LYS A 134 24.32 11.60 -9.66
N SER A 135 23.46 11.66 -10.67
CA SER A 135 23.13 12.95 -11.30
C SER A 135 21.65 13.15 -11.60
N LYS A 136 20.91 12.07 -11.86
CA LYS A 136 19.48 12.16 -12.19
C LYS A 136 18.74 10.87 -11.92
N ASP A 137 17.53 11.01 -11.39
CA ASP A 137 16.57 9.92 -11.28
C ASP A 137 16.03 9.52 -12.66
N ARG A 138 15.85 8.22 -12.90
CA ARG A 138 15.20 7.71 -14.13
C ARG A 138 13.88 7.08 -13.76
N LEU A 139 12.78 7.73 -14.12
CA LEU A 139 11.43 7.21 -13.95
C LEU A 139 10.90 6.64 -15.26
N SER A 140 10.30 5.46 -15.19
CA SER A 140 9.59 4.81 -16.29
C SER A 140 8.24 4.30 -15.79
N THR A 141 7.29 4.08 -16.71
CA THR A 141 5.99 3.47 -16.40
C THR A 141 5.45 2.68 -17.59
N ASN A 142 4.53 1.75 -17.32
CA ASN A 142 3.81 0.97 -18.33
C ASN A 142 2.64 1.73 -18.99
N VAL A 143 2.27 2.92 -18.50
CA VAL A 143 1.13 3.70 -19.00
C VAL A 143 1.59 4.99 -19.67
N ALA A 144 1.18 5.21 -20.93
CA ALA A 144 1.44 6.47 -21.63
C ALA A 144 0.70 7.65 -20.97
N GLY A 145 1.30 8.85 -21.05
CA GLY A 145 0.68 10.09 -20.54
C GLY A 145 0.87 10.35 -19.05
N VAL A 146 1.49 9.44 -18.29
CA VAL A 146 2.00 9.75 -16.95
C VAL A 146 3.29 10.58 -17.12
N PRO A 147 3.38 11.79 -16.54
CA PRO A 147 4.60 12.59 -16.65
C PRO A 147 5.80 11.85 -16.08
N LEU A 148 6.96 11.91 -16.74
CA LEU A 148 8.21 11.27 -16.28
C LEU A 148 9.26 12.30 -15.84
N ASP A 149 8.86 13.57 -15.78
CA ASP A 149 9.70 14.72 -15.46
C ASP A 149 9.47 15.24 -14.03
N GLU A 150 10.00 16.43 -13.74
CA GLU A 150 9.91 17.13 -12.44
C GLU A 150 8.46 17.43 -12.00
N SER A 151 7.47 17.32 -12.88
CA SER A 151 6.06 17.46 -12.50
C SER A 151 5.53 16.23 -11.76
N ASN A 152 6.16 15.05 -11.93
CA ASN A 152 5.74 13.81 -11.28
C ASN A 152 6.03 13.82 -9.78
N LEU A 153 5.05 13.43 -8.97
CA LEU A 153 5.17 13.42 -7.50
C LEU A 153 6.26 12.46 -6.98
N ILE A 154 6.59 11.38 -7.71
CA ILE A 154 7.74 10.50 -7.38
C ILE A 154 9.04 11.30 -7.45
N ILE A 155 9.25 12.05 -8.53
CA ILE A 155 10.47 12.86 -8.71
C ILE A 155 10.51 13.98 -7.67
N LYS A 156 9.37 14.65 -7.41
CA LYS A 156 9.27 15.67 -6.35
C LYS A 156 9.59 15.10 -4.96
N ALA A 157 9.13 13.88 -4.66
CA ALA A 157 9.43 13.20 -3.40
C ALA A 157 10.94 12.94 -3.25
N LEU A 158 11.61 12.44 -4.29
CA LEU A 158 13.06 12.20 -4.26
C LEU A 158 13.86 13.51 -4.10
N ASN A 159 13.48 14.56 -4.84
CA ASN A 159 14.09 15.88 -4.70
C ASN A 159 13.91 16.46 -3.30
N LEU A 160 12.69 16.38 -2.75
CA LEU A 160 12.39 16.84 -1.40
C LEU A 160 13.20 16.06 -0.36
N TYR A 161 13.23 14.73 -0.48
CA TYR A 161 13.99 13.88 0.43
C TYR A 161 15.48 14.26 0.45
N ARG A 162 16.12 14.36 -0.73
CA ARG A 162 17.52 14.81 -0.83
C ARG A 162 17.74 16.19 -0.24
N LYS A 163 16.82 17.13 -0.49
CA LYS A 163 16.89 18.49 0.08
C LYS A 163 16.85 18.47 1.61
N LYS A 164 16.07 17.58 2.22
CA LYS A 164 15.89 17.50 3.69
C LYS A 164 17.03 16.77 4.39
N THR A 165 17.62 15.76 3.74
CA THR A 165 18.61 14.87 4.37
C THR A 165 20.04 15.12 3.92
N GLY A 166 20.26 15.83 2.81
CA GLY A 166 21.57 16.01 2.18
C GLY A 166 22.10 14.76 1.50
N THR A 167 21.30 13.70 1.36
CA THR A 167 21.71 12.47 0.66
C THR A 167 21.90 12.72 -0.83
N ASP A 168 22.89 12.04 -1.43
CA ASP A 168 23.21 12.11 -2.86
C ASP A 168 22.80 10.84 -3.62
N ASN A 169 21.73 10.19 -3.15
CA ASN A 169 21.21 8.97 -3.76
C ASN A 169 20.23 9.31 -4.89
N TYR A 170 20.45 8.68 -6.03
CA TYR A 170 19.59 8.74 -7.20
C TYR A 170 19.08 7.35 -7.52
N PHE A 171 17.93 7.28 -8.18
CA PHE A 171 17.20 6.03 -8.34
C PHE A 171 16.82 5.76 -9.79
N TRP A 172 16.78 4.48 -10.13
CA TRP A 172 15.95 3.99 -11.23
C TRP A 172 14.63 3.51 -10.68
N ILE A 173 13.55 4.05 -11.22
CA ILE A 173 12.19 3.81 -10.77
C ILE A 173 11.36 3.28 -11.94
N HIS A 174 10.63 2.20 -11.69
CA HIS A 174 9.60 1.73 -12.59
C HIS A 174 8.26 1.67 -11.87
N LEU A 175 7.30 2.46 -12.36
CA LEU A 175 5.92 2.51 -11.89
C LEU A 175 5.06 1.60 -12.77
N ASP A 176 4.63 0.46 -12.23
CA ASP A 176 3.53 -0.34 -12.79
C ASP A 176 2.21 0.26 -12.31
N LYS A 177 1.64 1.12 -13.16
CA LYS A 177 0.44 1.89 -12.88
C LYS A 177 -0.81 1.11 -13.26
N LYS A 178 -1.65 0.85 -12.26
CA LYS A 178 -2.98 0.24 -12.41
C LYS A 178 -4.09 1.23 -12.05
N VAL A 179 -3.78 2.19 -11.19
CA VAL A 179 -4.73 3.21 -10.74
C VAL A 179 -4.92 4.23 -11.85
N PRO A 180 -6.16 4.46 -12.33
CA PRO A 180 -6.40 5.47 -13.36
C PRO A 180 -6.01 6.87 -12.88
N THR A 181 -5.26 7.58 -13.71
CA THR A 181 -4.86 8.97 -13.43
C THR A 181 -6.09 9.86 -13.34
N GLY A 182 -6.16 10.73 -12.32
CA GLY A 182 -7.28 11.65 -12.14
C GLY A 182 -8.56 11.02 -11.54
N ALA A 183 -8.52 9.77 -11.10
CA ALA A 183 -9.67 9.06 -10.53
C ALA A 183 -10.14 9.55 -9.14
N GLY A 184 -9.43 10.49 -8.51
CA GLY A 184 -9.72 10.95 -7.14
C GLY A 184 -9.29 9.97 -6.03
N LEU A 185 -8.53 8.93 -6.37
CA LEU A 185 -8.12 7.85 -5.45
C LEU A 185 -6.79 8.09 -4.73
N GLY A 186 -6.17 9.26 -4.93
CA GLY A 186 -4.87 9.58 -4.33
C GLY A 186 -3.70 8.72 -4.82
N GLY A 187 -3.79 8.06 -5.99
CA GLY A 187 -2.73 7.17 -6.48
C GLY A 187 -1.36 7.85 -6.61
N GLY A 188 -1.30 9.06 -7.20
CA GLY A 188 -0.05 9.82 -7.29
C GLY A 188 0.51 10.23 -5.92
N SER A 189 -0.37 10.61 -4.98
CA SER A 189 0.01 10.95 -3.61
C SER A 189 0.59 9.75 -2.88
N SER A 190 -0.03 8.58 -3.03
CA SER A 190 0.50 7.33 -2.50
C SER A 190 1.86 7.00 -3.10
N ASN A 191 2.03 7.16 -4.42
CA ASN A 191 3.31 6.89 -5.07
C ASN A 191 4.43 7.77 -4.48
N ALA A 192 4.11 9.02 -4.13
CA ALA A 192 5.04 9.95 -3.48
C ALA A 192 5.41 9.50 -2.06
N ALA A 193 4.43 9.13 -1.23
CA ALA A 193 4.68 8.62 0.12
C ALA A 193 5.52 7.34 0.11
N THR A 194 5.17 6.38 -0.76
CA THR A 194 5.94 5.15 -0.96
C THR A 194 7.37 5.45 -1.41
N THR A 195 7.57 6.49 -2.23
CA THR A 195 8.89 6.92 -2.70
C THR A 195 9.73 7.55 -1.58
N LEU A 196 9.14 8.41 -0.74
CA LEU A 196 9.82 8.97 0.44
C LEU A 196 10.28 7.86 1.39
N TRP A 197 9.40 6.89 1.64
CA TRP A 197 9.73 5.73 2.46
C TRP A 197 10.87 4.90 1.85
N ALA A 198 10.80 4.60 0.55
CA ALA A 198 11.85 3.85 -0.15
C ALA A 198 13.20 4.56 -0.09
N ALA A 199 13.23 5.87 -0.39
CA ALA A 199 14.45 6.67 -0.33
C ALA A 199 15.08 6.65 1.08
N ASN A 200 14.24 6.67 2.12
CA ASN A 200 14.67 6.52 3.50
C ASN A 200 15.31 5.16 3.78
N GLN A 201 14.70 4.06 3.31
CA GLN A 201 15.27 2.72 3.46
C GLN A 201 16.65 2.60 2.81
N PHE A 202 16.80 3.06 1.56
CA PHE A 202 18.10 3.03 0.85
C PHE A 202 19.16 3.93 1.48
N SER A 203 18.76 4.88 2.32
CA SER A 203 19.67 5.80 3.01
C SER A 203 19.97 5.36 4.45
N GLY A 204 19.50 4.18 4.88
CA GLY A 204 19.72 3.70 6.25
C GLY A 204 18.79 4.30 7.29
N CYS A 205 17.58 4.70 6.89
CA CYS A 205 16.53 5.23 7.78
C CYS A 205 16.94 6.48 8.57
N VAL A 206 17.59 7.44 7.90
CA VAL A 206 18.05 8.70 8.51
C VAL A 206 16.90 9.59 9.00
N ALA A 207 15.71 9.47 8.41
CA ALA A 207 14.52 10.21 8.81
C ALA A 207 13.54 9.29 9.54
N THR A 208 12.86 9.85 10.54
CA THR A 208 11.72 9.20 11.20
C THR A 208 10.48 9.23 10.31
N GLU A 209 9.54 8.31 10.52
CA GLU A 209 8.28 8.30 9.78
C GLU A 209 7.49 9.60 9.95
N LYS A 210 7.55 10.20 11.14
CA LYS A 210 6.92 11.49 11.43
C LYS A 210 7.51 12.61 10.58
N GLU A 211 8.83 12.66 10.42
CA GLU A 211 9.49 13.64 9.55
C GLU A 211 9.11 13.45 8.09
N LEU A 212 9.08 12.19 7.61
CA LEU A 212 8.63 11.89 6.24
C LEU A 212 7.19 12.37 6.02
N GLN A 213 6.30 12.12 6.98
CA GLN A 213 4.92 12.59 6.97
C GLN A 213 4.86 14.12 6.88
N GLU A 214 5.56 14.83 7.77
CA GLU A 214 5.57 16.29 7.81
C GLU A 214 6.08 16.90 6.50
N TRP A 215 7.21 16.40 5.97
CA TRP A 215 7.77 16.90 4.71
C TRP A 215 6.83 16.63 3.54
N SER A 216 6.16 15.48 3.53
CA SER A 216 5.29 15.09 2.42
C SER A 216 4.13 16.06 2.17
N GLY A 217 3.68 16.78 3.21
CA GLY A 217 2.66 17.83 3.07
C GLY A 217 3.09 19.00 2.19
N GLU A 218 4.39 19.23 1.99
CA GLU A 218 4.92 20.28 1.11
C GLU A 218 4.63 20.02 -0.37
N ILE A 219 4.53 18.74 -0.77
CA ILE A 219 4.34 18.34 -2.17
C ILE A 219 2.91 17.87 -2.47
N GLY A 220 2.08 17.64 -1.46
CA GLY A 220 0.66 17.31 -1.66
C GLY A 220 -0.11 17.03 -0.37
N SER A 221 -1.34 17.57 -0.29
CA SER A 221 -2.17 17.49 0.92
C SER A 221 -2.62 16.08 1.30
N ASP A 222 -2.80 15.19 0.32
CA ASP A 222 -3.21 13.80 0.55
C ASP A 222 -2.03 12.87 0.89
N ILE A 223 -0.78 13.33 0.76
CA ILE A 223 0.41 12.46 0.93
C ILE A 223 0.65 12.06 2.39
N PRO A 224 0.52 12.97 3.38
CA PRO A 224 0.69 12.62 4.80
C PRO A 224 -0.20 11.44 5.25
N PHE A 225 -1.41 11.32 4.68
CA PHE A 225 -2.34 10.24 4.99
C PHE A 225 -1.76 8.84 4.75
N PHE A 226 -0.88 8.67 3.76
CA PHE A 226 -0.34 7.36 3.41
C PHE A 226 0.73 6.84 4.40
N PHE A 227 1.08 7.64 5.41
CA PHE A 227 1.84 7.20 6.59
C PHE A 227 0.92 6.76 7.75
N SER A 228 -0.40 6.76 7.56
CA SER A 228 -1.36 6.29 8.57
C SER A 228 -1.47 4.76 8.60
N HIS A 229 -2.17 4.25 9.62
CA HIS A 229 -2.50 2.83 9.78
C HIS A 229 -3.75 2.40 8.98
N GLY A 230 -4.12 3.15 7.95
CA GLY A 230 -5.16 2.78 6.99
C GLY A 230 -6.42 3.64 7.03
N ALA A 231 -6.67 4.37 8.12
CA ALA A 231 -7.76 5.34 8.17
C ALA A 231 -7.43 6.57 9.01
N ALA A 232 -7.95 7.71 8.58
CA ALA A 232 -7.74 8.98 9.25
C ALA A 232 -8.90 9.94 9.00
N TYR A 233 -9.23 10.71 10.03
CA TYR A 233 -10.03 11.91 9.88
C TYR A 233 -9.11 13.06 9.48
N CYS A 234 -9.34 13.61 8.29
CA CYS A 234 -8.49 14.63 7.69
C CYS A 234 -9.20 15.99 7.62
N THR A 235 -8.48 17.05 7.99
CA THR A 235 -8.93 18.44 7.97
C THR A 235 -7.94 19.36 7.24
N GLY A 236 -8.22 20.67 7.21
CA GLY A 236 -7.44 21.62 6.42
C GLY A 236 -7.73 21.41 4.94
N ARG A 237 -6.70 21.27 4.10
CA ARG A 237 -6.81 20.80 2.71
C ARG A 237 -6.76 19.27 2.60
N GLY A 238 -6.69 18.55 3.73
CA GLY A 238 -6.50 17.11 3.82
C GLY A 238 -5.17 16.69 4.46
N GLU A 239 -4.25 17.63 4.70
CA GLU A 239 -2.91 17.39 5.24
C GLU A 239 -2.89 17.19 6.77
N VAL A 240 -3.90 17.71 7.48
CA VAL A 240 -4.01 17.55 8.93
C VAL A 240 -4.75 16.26 9.22
N CYS A 241 -4.01 15.21 9.58
CA CYS A 241 -4.56 13.86 9.76
C CYS A 241 -4.64 13.46 11.23
N PHE A 242 -5.83 13.07 11.69
CA PHE A 242 -6.06 12.40 12.96
C PHE A 242 -6.24 10.89 12.70
N TYR A 243 -5.21 10.11 13.01
CA TYR A 243 -5.19 8.67 12.73
C TYR A 243 -6.14 7.91 13.65
N LEU A 244 -6.97 7.07 13.05
CA LEU A 244 -7.94 6.26 13.77
C LEU A 244 -7.32 4.91 14.06
N ALA A 245 -7.20 4.57 15.35
CA ALA A 245 -6.89 3.22 15.76
C ALA A 245 -8.14 2.35 15.57
N PHE A 246 -8.16 1.50 14.55
CA PHE A 246 -9.15 0.44 14.48
C PHE A 246 -8.80 -0.65 15.50
N CYS A 247 -9.45 -0.64 16.66
CA CYS A 247 -9.42 -1.73 17.63
C CYS A 247 -10.50 -2.79 17.34
N PHE A 248 -10.98 -2.88 16.10
CA PHE A 248 -12.03 -3.84 15.73
C PHE A 248 -11.43 -5.02 14.97
N GLN A 249 -11.26 -6.15 15.67
CA GLN A 249 -11.38 -7.48 15.07
C GLN A 249 -12.83 -7.69 14.63
N MET A 250 -13.25 -7.05 13.55
CA MET A 250 -14.45 -7.44 12.84
C MET A 250 -14.07 -7.79 11.42
N SER A 251 -14.02 -9.10 11.15
CA SER A 251 -13.76 -9.68 9.84
C SER A 251 -14.99 -9.50 8.94
N TYR A 252 -15.32 -8.26 8.60
CA TYR A 252 -16.27 -7.99 7.51
C TYR A 252 -15.47 -7.73 6.24
N SER A 253 -15.60 -8.62 5.26
CA SER A 253 -15.11 -8.35 3.91
C SER A 253 -16.14 -7.49 3.19
N PHE A 254 -15.85 -6.21 3.02
CA PHE A 254 -16.65 -5.35 2.16
C PHE A 254 -16.09 -5.40 0.74
N GLN A 255 -16.97 -5.66 -0.22
CA GLN A 255 -16.62 -5.59 -1.64
C GLN A 255 -17.10 -4.26 -2.22
N LEU A 256 -16.17 -3.41 -2.62
CA LEU A 256 -16.46 -2.16 -3.33
C LEU A 256 -16.23 -2.38 -4.84
N CYS A 257 -17.26 -2.23 -5.68
CA CYS A 257 -17.06 -2.15 -7.14
C CYS A 257 -16.92 -0.68 -7.53
N MET A 258 -15.75 -0.30 -8.00
CA MET A 258 -15.52 1.03 -8.54
C MET A 258 -15.61 1.01 -10.06
N ARG A 259 -16.38 1.95 -10.62
CA ARG A 259 -16.54 2.12 -12.06
C ARG A 259 -15.91 3.45 -12.48
N PHE A 260 -14.83 3.39 -13.26
CA PHE A 260 -14.22 4.57 -13.86
C PHE A 260 -14.69 4.73 -15.30
N CYS A 261 -14.94 5.96 -15.73
CA CYS A 261 -15.28 6.23 -17.12
C CYS A 261 -14.11 5.78 -18.02
N GLY A 262 -14.39 4.91 -18.99
CA GLY A 262 -13.36 4.36 -19.90
C GLY A 262 -12.56 3.16 -19.36
N TYR A 263 -12.90 2.61 -18.18
CA TYR A 263 -12.24 1.41 -17.63
C TYR A 263 -13.27 0.35 -17.19
N PRO A 264 -12.92 -0.96 -17.17
CA PRO A 264 -13.76 -2.01 -16.60
C PRO A 264 -14.03 -1.79 -15.10
N CYS A 265 -15.15 -2.33 -14.56
CA CYS A 265 -15.40 -2.25 -13.11
C CYS A 265 -14.32 -3.02 -12.36
N ILE A 266 -13.78 -2.39 -11.31
CA ILE A 266 -12.76 -2.99 -10.45
C ILE A 266 -13.43 -3.35 -9.13
N SER A 267 -13.46 -4.64 -8.83
CA SER A 267 -13.91 -5.18 -7.53
C SER A 267 -12.77 -5.15 -6.53
N LEU A 268 -13.02 -4.61 -5.33
CA LEU A 268 -11.99 -4.34 -4.33
C LEU A 268 -12.43 -4.79 -2.95
N GLY A 269 -11.47 -5.29 -2.17
CA GLY A 269 -11.66 -5.52 -0.74
C GLY A 269 -11.33 -4.25 0.05
N LEU A 270 -12.14 -3.97 1.07
CA LEU A 270 -11.80 -3.06 2.17
C LEU A 270 -11.35 -3.88 3.39
#